data_AF-A0A1Z4R5L3-F1
#
_entry.id   AF-A0A1Z4R5L3-F1
#
_cell.length_a   1.000
_cell.length_b   1.000
_cell.length_c   1.000
_cell.angle_alpha   90.00
_cell.angle_beta   90.00
_cell.angle_gamma   90.00
#
_symmetry.space_group_name_H-M   'P 1'
#
loop_
_entity.id
_entity.type
_entity.pdbx_description
1 polymer ?
#
loop_
_entity_poly.entity_id
_entity_poly.type
_entity_poly.pdbx_seq_one_letter_code
_entity_poly.pdbx_strand_id
1 'polypeptide(L)'
;MSIESVSDPSHPAYGCIANLNQILLKYDLVIAFPSLETGVSIDIQGHFQAVWGIFQGVQSANSVRQMLARLRENVDRHIWVRSRGVGTVGNASTSMGSLLASQHAATRANIALLSEADNADYSCIDEKFQPESLQNWAKRACVVNAQMHHYQDFVFKGLAEDGYKIIDAQKIPEVESQGIFEEVKLISRELKLDEYNAVADAEDISESQLKKLQDKKNKTKIERYQERKALLQQRYGVEVTTILVWRDDDNWYPQLRLHYFMTLGRELLPARDAATAKMQIEAGENAIWKPDFNRSLLLAAVLMLEDMNIRYFLTPGVMFRGSDAASQKLKRVAVENRYIIKNYLGISVSEGMTPMAIVHTLLDKLGLSLSYVGRLGSRGKRERVYEFVEPKDGRDEIFSKWLKSSGVGVQTE
;
A
#
# COMPACT_ATOMS: atom_id res chain seq x y z
N MET A 1 -4.20 -18.13 -14.69
CA MET A 1 -5.22 -17.17 -15.14
C MET A 1 -5.25 -15.96 -14.21
N SER A 2 -4.52 -14.91 -14.58
CA SER A 2 -4.61 -13.55 -14.05
C SER A 2 -5.29 -12.63 -15.09
N ILE A 3 -5.73 -11.43 -14.67
CA ILE A 3 -6.25 -10.37 -15.59
C ILE A 3 -5.27 -10.14 -16.74
N GLU A 4 -3.98 -10.07 -16.43
CA GLU A 4 -2.95 -9.84 -17.42
C GLU A 4 -2.88 -10.97 -18.46
N SER A 5 -2.93 -12.23 -18.01
CA SER A 5 -2.86 -13.40 -18.90
C SER A 5 -4.09 -13.58 -19.79
N VAL A 6 -5.28 -13.11 -19.36
CA VAL A 6 -6.51 -13.21 -20.15
C VAL A 6 -6.70 -12.02 -21.09
N SER A 7 -6.00 -10.92 -20.81
CA SER A 7 -5.99 -9.69 -21.62
C SER A 7 -4.76 -9.55 -22.53
N ASP A 8 -3.81 -10.49 -22.48
CA ASP A 8 -2.63 -10.51 -23.34
C ASP A 8 -2.91 -11.32 -24.61
N PRO A 9 -2.97 -10.70 -25.81
CA PRO A 9 -3.26 -11.40 -27.06
C PRO A 9 -2.29 -12.52 -27.45
N SER A 10 -1.08 -12.52 -26.89
CA SER A 10 -0.05 -13.54 -27.15
C SER A 10 -0.12 -14.74 -26.20
N HIS A 11 -0.91 -14.65 -25.14
CA HIS A 11 -0.97 -15.67 -24.10
C HIS A 11 -2.04 -16.73 -24.41
N PRO A 12 -1.80 -18.04 -24.14
CA PRO A 12 -2.78 -19.11 -24.41
C PRO A 12 -4.14 -18.95 -23.70
N ALA A 13 -4.16 -18.19 -22.60
CA ALA A 13 -5.38 -17.88 -21.84
C ALA A 13 -6.15 -16.65 -22.38
N TYR A 14 -5.68 -16.02 -23.44
CA TYR A 14 -6.35 -14.85 -24.02
C TYR A 14 -7.81 -15.15 -24.38
N GLY A 15 -8.74 -14.35 -23.87
CA GLY A 15 -10.17 -14.53 -24.14
C GLY A 15 -10.77 -15.85 -23.64
N CYS A 16 -10.08 -16.60 -22.78
CA CYS A 16 -10.53 -17.93 -22.34
C CYS A 16 -11.84 -17.90 -21.54
N ILE A 17 -12.21 -16.74 -20.99
CA ILE A 17 -13.42 -16.56 -20.17
C ILE A 17 -14.69 -16.98 -20.93
N ALA A 18 -14.76 -16.72 -22.25
CA ALA A 18 -15.94 -17.04 -23.05
C ALA A 18 -16.17 -18.56 -23.23
N ASN A 19 -15.10 -19.37 -23.16
CA ASN A 19 -15.14 -20.82 -23.37
C ASN A 19 -14.48 -21.57 -22.22
N LEU A 20 -14.62 -21.05 -20.99
CA LEU A 20 -13.84 -21.47 -19.84
C LEU A 20 -13.95 -22.98 -19.60
N ASN A 21 -15.17 -23.51 -19.48
CA ASN A 21 -15.40 -24.94 -19.21
C ASN A 21 -14.78 -25.88 -20.27
N GLN A 22 -14.68 -25.45 -21.53
CA GLN A 22 -14.05 -26.26 -22.59
C GLN A 22 -12.52 -26.22 -22.51
N ILE A 23 -11.96 -25.07 -22.14
CA ILE A 23 -10.51 -24.86 -22.09
C ILE A 23 -9.92 -25.54 -20.86
N LEU A 24 -10.59 -25.45 -19.71
CA LEU A 24 -10.07 -25.99 -18.46
C LEU A 24 -9.91 -27.52 -18.48
N LEU A 25 -10.73 -28.24 -19.27
CA LEU A 25 -10.60 -29.69 -19.49
C LEU A 25 -9.26 -30.10 -20.13
N LYS A 26 -8.53 -29.17 -20.73
CA LYS A 26 -7.22 -29.43 -21.36
C LYS A 26 -6.05 -29.41 -20.37
N TYR A 27 -6.31 -29.11 -19.11
CA TYR A 27 -5.26 -28.91 -18.09
C TYR A 27 -5.59 -29.70 -16.82
N ASP A 28 -4.58 -30.33 -16.23
CA ASP A 28 -4.71 -31.02 -14.94
C ASP A 28 -4.67 -30.04 -13.76
N LEU A 29 -3.92 -28.94 -13.91
CA LEU A 29 -3.77 -27.89 -12.90
C LEU A 29 -4.09 -26.52 -13.49
N VAL A 30 -4.96 -25.79 -12.78
CA VAL A 30 -5.35 -24.43 -13.14
C VAL A 30 -5.06 -23.50 -11.98
N ILE A 31 -4.08 -22.61 -12.17
CA ILE A 31 -3.75 -21.58 -11.17
C ILE A 31 -4.61 -20.34 -11.47
N ALA A 32 -5.47 -19.98 -10.52
CA ALA A 32 -6.40 -18.86 -10.61
C ALA A 32 -6.04 -17.77 -9.60
N PHE A 33 -6.11 -16.50 -10.03
CA PHE A 33 -5.96 -15.34 -9.15
C PHE A 33 -7.35 -14.80 -8.73
N PRO A 34 -7.42 -13.98 -7.66
CA PRO A 34 -8.66 -13.34 -7.19
C PRO A 34 -9.52 -12.68 -8.26
N SER A 35 -8.94 -12.29 -9.39
CA SER A 35 -9.68 -11.77 -10.54
C SER A 35 -10.75 -12.70 -11.13
N LEU A 36 -10.67 -14.01 -10.87
CA LEU A 36 -11.69 -14.99 -11.26
C LEU A 36 -12.87 -15.05 -10.27
N GLU A 37 -12.86 -14.22 -9.22
CA GLU A 37 -13.92 -14.17 -8.23
C GLU A 37 -15.27 -13.76 -8.83
N THR A 38 -15.32 -13.00 -9.92
CA THR A 38 -16.56 -12.48 -10.49
C THR A 38 -16.80 -12.98 -11.91
N GLY A 39 -18.04 -13.41 -12.19
CA GLY A 39 -18.53 -13.58 -13.57
C GLY A 39 -18.20 -14.91 -14.27
N VAL A 40 -17.66 -15.91 -13.56
CA VAL A 40 -17.41 -17.25 -14.12
C VAL A 40 -17.95 -18.37 -13.23
N SER A 41 -18.49 -19.41 -13.85
CA SER A 41 -18.88 -20.67 -13.20
C SER A 41 -18.09 -21.80 -13.84
N ILE A 42 -17.49 -22.66 -13.01
CA ILE A 42 -16.77 -23.84 -13.47
C ILE A 42 -17.67 -25.04 -13.19
N ASP A 43 -18.39 -25.44 -14.24
CA ASP A 43 -19.41 -26.49 -14.24
C ASP A 43 -18.84 -27.76 -14.89
N ILE A 44 -17.63 -28.12 -14.49
CA ILE A 44 -16.93 -29.33 -14.92
C ILE A 44 -17.16 -30.41 -13.87
N GLN A 45 -17.37 -31.64 -14.32
CA GLN A 45 -17.53 -32.82 -13.47
C GLN A 45 -16.51 -33.90 -13.83
N GLY A 46 -16.01 -34.62 -12.83
CA GLY A 46 -15.12 -35.77 -12.97
C GLY A 46 -13.69 -35.45 -13.38
N HIS A 47 -13.32 -34.18 -13.51
CA HIS A 47 -12.00 -33.76 -14.03
C HIS A 47 -11.06 -33.23 -12.94
N PHE A 48 -11.53 -32.34 -12.08
CA PHE A 48 -10.72 -31.78 -10.98
C PHE A 48 -11.04 -32.52 -9.69
N GLN A 49 -10.03 -33.06 -9.01
CA GLN A 49 -10.22 -33.86 -7.80
C GLN A 49 -10.18 -33.05 -6.51
N ALA A 50 -9.66 -31.82 -6.54
CA ALA A 50 -9.54 -30.96 -5.37
C ALA A 50 -9.40 -29.48 -5.75
N VAL A 51 -9.70 -28.60 -4.80
CA VAL A 51 -9.44 -27.16 -4.89
C VAL A 51 -8.46 -26.77 -3.80
N TRP A 52 -7.46 -25.97 -4.16
CA TRP A 52 -6.45 -25.46 -3.24
C TRP A 52 -6.53 -23.93 -3.15
N GLY A 53 -6.49 -23.38 -1.93
CA GLY A 53 -6.61 -21.93 -1.70
C GLY A 53 -5.61 -21.40 -0.68
N ILE A 54 -4.87 -20.35 -1.04
CA ILE A 54 -3.95 -19.63 -0.15
C ILE A 54 -4.46 -18.21 0.05
N PHE A 55 -4.97 -17.91 1.23
CA PHE A 55 -5.65 -16.65 1.55
C PHE A 55 -4.82 -15.81 2.51
N GLN A 56 -3.98 -14.94 1.94
CA GLN A 56 -3.09 -14.02 2.68
C GLN A 56 -3.83 -12.86 3.38
N GLY A 57 -5.14 -12.72 3.17
CA GLY A 57 -5.92 -11.66 3.81
C GLY A 57 -6.13 -10.39 2.98
N VAL A 58 -5.88 -10.44 1.67
CA VAL A 58 -6.15 -9.30 0.75
C VAL A 58 -7.63 -9.24 0.37
N GLN A 59 -8.25 -10.40 0.15
CA GLN A 59 -9.66 -10.53 -0.21
C GLN A 59 -10.56 -10.57 1.02
N SER A 60 -11.82 -10.14 0.89
CA SER A 60 -12.80 -10.27 1.97
C SER A 60 -13.11 -11.73 2.30
N ALA A 61 -13.62 -12.02 3.51
CA ALA A 61 -14.00 -13.39 3.86
C ALA A 61 -15.07 -13.96 2.89
N ASN A 62 -16.01 -13.12 2.42
CA ASN A 62 -17.02 -13.56 1.46
C ASN A 62 -16.41 -13.91 0.09
N SER A 63 -15.43 -13.12 -0.35
CA SER A 63 -14.68 -13.34 -1.58
C SER A 63 -13.97 -14.69 -1.59
N VAL A 64 -13.36 -15.06 -0.46
CA VAL A 64 -12.74 -16.38 -0.27
C VAL A 64 -13.74 -17.51 -0.49
N ARG A 65 -14.90 -17.44 0.15
CA ARG A 65 -15.96 -18.45 0.02
C ARG A 65 -16.46 -18.56 -1.42
N GLN A 66 -16.68 -17.42 -2.08
CA GLN A 66 -17.09 -17.40 -3.48
C GLN A 66 -16.06 -18.05 -4.39
N MET A 67 -14.77 -17.77 -4.17
CA MET A 67 -13.67 -18.35 -4.95
C MET A 67 -13.61 -19.87 -4.80
N LEU A 68 -13.75 -20.39 -3.57
CA LEU A 68 -13.76 -21.83 -3.29
C LEU A 68 -14.99 -22.55 -3.88
N ALA A 69 -16.10 -21.82 -4.05
CA ALA A 69 -17.33 -22.32 -4.63
C ALA A 69 -17.42 -22.16 -6.16
N ARG A 70 -16.35 -21.66 -6.83
CA ARG A 70 -16.34 -21.49 -8.30
C ARG A 70 -16.37 -22.81 -9.05
N LEU A 71 -15.61 -23.80 -8.56
CA LEU A 71 -15.82 -25.19 -8.96
C LEU A 71 -17.06 -25.72 -8.23
N ARG A 72 -18.10 -26.02 -9.01
CA ARG A 72 -19.40 -26.48 -8.47
C ARG A 72 -19.36 -27.93 -8.01
N GLU A 73 -18.44 -28.72 -8.54
CA GLU A 73 -18.27 -30.10 -8.16
C GLU A 73 -17.94 -30.24 -6.66
N ASN A 74 -18.51 -31.27 -6.04
CA ASN A 74 -18.31 -31.55 -4.63
C ASN A 74 -17.00 -32.32 -4.43
N VAL A 75 -15.90 -31.57 -4.39
CA VAL A 75 -14.55 -32.08 -4.14
C VAL A 75 -13.93 -31.50 -2.88
N ASP A 76 -12.85 -32.12 -2.42
CA ASP A 76 -12.10 -31.65 -1.27
C ASP A 76 -11.50 -30.26 -1.52
N ARG A 77 -11.56 -29.40 -0.50
CA ARG A 77 -11.10 -28.01 -0.54
C ARG A 77 -10.03 -27.81 0.53
N HIS A 78 -8.78 -27.77 0.11
CA HIS A 78 -7.63 -27.57 0.99
C HIS A 78 -7.27 -26.09 1.04
N ILE A 79 -7.31 -25.49 2.23
CA ILE A 79 -7.09 -24.05 2.36
C ILE A 79 -6.07 -23.72 3.45
N TRP A 80 -5.31 -22.66 3.20
CA TRP A 80 -4.56 -21.95 4.21
C TRP A 80 -5.08 -20.52 4.31
N VAL A 81 -5.41 -20.07 5.51
CA VAL A 81 -5.97 -18.74 5.77
C VAL A 81 -5.12 -18.06 6.83
N ARG A 82 -4.66 -16.84 6.54
CA ARG A 82 -3.91 -16.05 7.51
C ARG A 82 -4.81 -15.68 8.69
N SER A 83 -4.28 -15.70 9.92
CA SER A 83 -5.05 -15.33 11.12
C SER A 83 -5.61 -13.90 11.05
N ARG A 84 -4.82 -12.98 10.49
CA ARG A 84 -5.19 -11.57 10.28
C ARG A 84 -5.01 -11.14 8.83
N GLY A 85 -5.94 -10.33 8.37
CA GLY A 85 -5.97 -9.71 7.05
C GLY A 85 -4.76 -8.83 6.76
N VAL A 86 -4.59 -8.50 5.47
CA VAL A 86 -3.67 -7.45 5.01
C VAL A 86 -4.49 -6.31 4.42
N GLY A 87 -4.40 -5.14 5.04
CA GLY A 87 -5.14 -3.96 4.62
C GLY A 87 -6.39 -3.69 5.46
N THR A 88 -6.64 -2.41 5.68
CA THR A 88 -7.77 -1.88 6.44
C THR A 88 -8.21 -0.58 5.79
N VAL A 89 -9.49 -0.23 5.94
CA VAL A 89 -10.04 1.01 5.39
C VAL A 89 -9.89 2.14 6.41
N GLY A 90 -9.46 3.31 5.94
CA GLY A 90 -9.25 4.50 6.77
C GLY A 90 -8.21 4.23 7.87
N ASN A 91 -8.57 4.54 9.11
CA ASN A 91 -7.70 4.39 10.27
C ASN A 91 -7.80 3.02 10.96
N ALA A 92 -8.33 2.00 10.29
CA ALA A 92 -8.54 0.65 10.80
C ALA A 92 -9.57 0.51 11.94
N SER A 93 -10.34 1.57 12.22
CA SER A 93 -11.38 1.55 13.26
C SER A 93 -12.52 0.59 12.93
N THR A 94 -13.02 -0.09 13.96
CA THR A 94 -14.26 -0.90 13.90
C THR A 94 -15.47 -0.14 14.43
N SER A 95 -15.29 1.13 14.84
CA SER A 95 -16.34 2.02 15.30
C SER A 95 -16.63 3.11 14.25
N MET A 96 -17.86 3.12 13.76
CA MET A 96 -18.30 4.06 12.73
C MET A 96 -18.16 5.52 13.20
N GLY A 97 -18.52 5.81 14.45
CA GLY A 97 -18.39 7.15 15.02
C GLY A 97 -16.94 7.64 15.07
N SER A 98 -16.01 6.77 15.48
CA SER A 98 -14.58 7.09 15.51
C SER A 98 -14.02 7.30 14.09
N LEU A 99 -14.41 6.47 13.13
CA LEU A 99 -13.97 6.60 11.74
C LEU A 99 -14.49 7.90 11.12
N LEU A 100 -15.79 8.19 11.22
CA LEU A 100 -16.39 9.42 10.69
C LEU A 100 -15.81 10.67 11.36
N ALA A 101 -15.70 10.67 12.69
CA ALA A 101 -15.10 11.78 13.42
C ALA A 101 -13.67 12.08 12.94
N SER A 102 -12.88 11.03 12.66
CA SER A 102 -11.53 11.19 12.10
C SER A 102 -11.53 11.83 10.71
N GLN A 103 -12.45 11.44 9.83
CA GLN A 103 -12.54 12.01 8.47
C GLN A 103 -13.00 13.47 8.50
N HIS A 104 -13.96 13.80 9.36
CA HIS A 104 -14.41 15.18 9.55
C HIS A 104 -13.31 16.05 10.15
N ALA A 105 -12.62 15.56 11.19
CA ALA A 105 -11.50 16.28 11.79
C ALA A 105 -10.37 16.51 10.77
N ALA A 106 -10.03 15.49 9.98
CA ALA A 106 -9.01 15.62 8.95
C ALA A 106 -9.40 16.62 7.85
N THR A 107 -10.67 16.62 7.43
CA THR A 107 -11.16 17.57 6.42
C THR A 107 -11.04 19.00 6.93
N ARG A 108 -11.53 19.28 8.15
CA ARG A 108 -11.46 20.62 8.74
C ARG A 108 -10.03 21.10 8.92
N ALA A 109 -9.13 20.23 9.39
CA ALA A 109 -7.73 20.57 9.55
C ALA A 109 -7.05 20.86 8.20
N ASN A 110 -7.32 20.05 7.17
CA ASN A 110 -6.78 20.29 5.84
C ASN A 110 -7.28 21.61 5.24
N ILE A 111 -8.58 21.92 5.37
CA ILE A 111 -9.15 23.20 4.91
C ILE A 111 -8.50 24.37 5.64
N ALA A 112 -8.39 24.30 6.96
CA ALA A 112 -7.78 25.37 7.76
C ALA A 112 -6.30 25.61 7.37
N LEU A 113 -5.53 24.52 7.23
CA LEU A 113 -4.12 24.60 6.84
C LEU A 113 -3.94 25.13 5.42
N LEU A 114 -4.82 24.76 4.48
CA LEU A 114 -4.80 25.30 3.12
C LEU A 114 -5.11 26.80 3.12
N SER A 115 -6.21 27.21 3.75
CA SER A 115 -6.60 28.62 3.86
C SER A 115 -5.50 29.49 4.46
N GLU A 116 -4.79 28.99 5.48
CA GLU A 116 -3.66 29.71 6.07
C GLU A 116 -2.46 29.77 5.12
N ALA A 117 -2.18 28.69 4.38
CA ALA A 117 -0.96 28.57 3.60
C ALA A 117 -1.02 29.24 2.21
N ASP A 118 -2.19 29.33 1.58
CA ASP A 118 -2.36 30.00 0.28
C ASP A 118 -3.17 31.31 0.35
N ASN A 119 -3.57 31.71 1.56
CA ASN A 119 -4.39 32.89 1.83
C ASN A 119 -5.69 32.94 1.00
N ALA A 120 -6.27 31.77 0.71
CA ALA A 120 -7.52 31.64 -0.02
C ALA A 120 -8.69 31.22 0.90
N ASP A 121 -9.89 31.61 0.47
CA ASP A 121 -11.12 31.19 1.12
C ASP A 121 -11.60 29.86 0.52
N TYR A 122 -11.61 28.82 1.36
CA TYR A 122 -12.14 27.50 1.03
C TYR A 122 -13.53 27.26 1.63
N SER A 123 -14.22 28.31 2.09
CA SER A 123 -15.59 28.24 2.63
C SER A 123 -16.63 27.76 1.62
N CYS A 124 -16.33 27.83 0.32
CA CYS A 124 -17.19 27.33 -0.74
C CYS A 124 -17.34 25.80 -0.75
N ILE A 125 -16.45 25.07 -0.08
CA ILE A 125 -16.44 23.60 -0.05
C ILE A 125 -17.73 23.07 0.59
N ASP A 126 -18.51 22.30 -0.16
CA ASP A 126 -19.61 21.53 0.39
C ASP A 126 -19.07 20.29 1.12
N GLU A 127 -18.88 20.46 2.42
CA GLU A 127 -18.51 19.39 3.34
C GLU A 127 -19.62 18.35 3.58
N LYS A 128 -20.86 18.62 3.17
CA LYS A 128 -22.02 17.75 3.41
C LYS A 128 -22.40 16.95 2.17
N PHE A 129 -21.55 16.88 1.17
CA PHE A 129 -21.79 16.05 -0.01
C PHE A 129 -22.04 14.58 0.36
N GLN A 130 -23.19 14.07 -0.06
CA GLN A 130 -23.64 12.67 0.09
C GLN A 130 -23.39 12.05 1.49
N PRO A 131 -24.07 12.56 2.54
CA PRO A 131 -23.85 12.08 3.90
C PRO A 131 -24.27 10.61 4.08
N GLU A 132 -25.28 10.14 3.35
CA GLU A 132 -25.71 8.74 3.34
C GLU A 132 -24.64 7.83 2.73
N SER A 133 -24.02 8.26 1.63
CA SER A 133 -22.90 7.54 1.01
C SER A 133 -21.73 7.45 1.99
N LEU A 134 -21.40 8.55 2.68
CA LEU A 134 -20.32 8.57 3.66
C LEU A 134 -20.60 7.66 4.86
N GLN A 135 -21.84 7.62 5.34
CA GLN A 135 -22.26 6.70 6.39
C GLN A 135 -22.18 5.23 5.93
N ASN A 136 -22.63 4.93 4.71
CA ASN A 136 -22.56 3.59 4.14
C ASN A 136 -21.11 3.14 3.93
N TRP A 137 -20.26 4.03 3.43
CA TRP A 137 -18.81 3.81 3.34
C TRP A 137 -18.23 3.49 4.72
N ALA A 138 -18.53 4.29 5.74
CA ALA A 138 -17.99 4.10 7.08
C ALA A 138 -18.49 2.79 7.72
N LYS A 139 -19.77 2.46 7.54
CA LYS A 139 -20.35 1.19 7.98
C LYS A 139 -19.62 0.01 7.33
N ARG A 140 -19.42 0.06 6.02
CA ARG A 140 -18.74 -1.01 5.29
C ARG A 140 -17.26 -1.12 5.67
N ALA A 141 -16.58 0.02 5.83
CA ALA A 141 -15.21 0.10 6.30
C ALA A 141 -15.04 -0.57 7.67
N CYS A 142 -15.93 -0.31 8.63
CA CYS A 142 -15.88 -0.93 9.96
C CYS A 142 -16.08 -2.45 9.90
N VAL A 143 -17.00 -2.93 9.05
CA VAL A 143 -17.19 -4.37 8.81
C VAL A 143 -15.92 -5.01 8.23
N VAL A 144 -15.33 -4.39 7.22
CA VAL A 144 -14.07 -4.87 6.62
C VAL A 144 -12.96 -4.87 7.67
N ASN A 145 -12.80 -3.80 8.44
CA ASN A 145 -11.77 -3.72 9.48
C ASN A 145 -11.95 -4.81 10.55
N ALA A 146 -13.17 -5.04 11.02
CA ALA A 146 -13.47 -6.12 11.96
C ALA A 146 -13.15 -7.50 11.39
N GLN A 147 -13.49 -7.73 10.12
CA GLN A 147 -13.12 -8.96 9.41
C GLN A 147 -11.61 -9.11 9.31
N MET A 148 -10.87 -8.07 8.96
CA MET A 148 -9.41 -8.15 8.80
C MET A 148 -8.70 -8.40 10.13
N HIS A 149 -9.22 -7.93 11.26
CA HIS A 149 -8.65 -8.23 12.59
C HIS A 149 -8.81 -9.70 13.00
N HIS A 150 -9.84 -10.39 12.50
CA HIS A 150 -10.19 -11.78 12.82
C HIS A 150 -10.41 -12.62 11.55
N TYR A 151 -9.53 -12.45 10.56
CA TYR A 151 -9.77 -12.88 9.19
C TYR A 151 -10.06 -14.37 9.06
N GLN A 152 -9.24 -15.19 9.71
CA GLN A 152 -9.39 -16.64 9.69
C GLN A 152 -10.73 -17.08 10.30
N ASP A 153 -11.10 -16.52 11.45
CA ASP A 153 -12.33 -16.86 12.14
C ASP A 153 -13.56 -16.55 11.27
N PHE A 154 -13.56 -15.38 10.60
CA PHE A 154 -14.64 -15.01 9.67
C PHE A 154 -14.72 -15.93 8.45
N VAL A 155 -13.58 -16.35 7.88
CA VAL A 155 -13.57 -17.30 6.76
C VAL A 155 -14.11 -18.65 7.20
N PHE A 156 -13.62 -19.21 8.30
CA PHE A 156 -14.03 -20.53 8.78
C PHE A 156 -15.49 -20.57 9.21
N LYS A 157 -15.96 -19.54 9.94
CA LYS A 157 -17.37 -19.42 10.30
C LYS A 157 -18.25 -19.36 9.05
N GLY A 158 -17.88 -18.54 8.07
CA GLY A 158 -18.64 -18.41 6.84
C GLY A 158 -18.65 -19.68 5.99
N LEU A 159 -17.57 -20.48 5.99
CA LEU A 159 -17.55 -21.78 5.33
C LEU A 159 -18.43 -22.81 6.05
N ALA A 160 -18.43 -22.81 7.38
CA ALA A 160 -19.32 -23.67 8.16
C ALA A 160 -20.80 -23.33 7.92
N GLU A 161 -21.14 -22.04 7.82
CA GLU A 161 -22.48 -21.57 7.45
C GLU A 161 -22.89 -21.98 6.03
N ASP A 162 -21.94 -22.06 5.09
CA ASP A 162 -22.16 -22.56 3.73
C ASP A 162 -22.25 -24.11 3.67
N GLY A 163 -22.13 -24.80 4.81
CA GLY A 163 -22.29 -26.26 4.92
C GLY A 163 -20.99 -27.07 4.83
N TYR A 164 -19.83 -26.42 4.79
CA TYR A 164 -18.54 -27.14 4.78
C TYR A 164 -18.19 -27.67 6.18
N LYS A 165 -17.67 -28.90 6.22
CA LYS A 165 -17.04 -29.45 7.42
C LYS A 165 -15.57 -29.02 7.47
N ILE A 166 -15.20 -28.24 8.47
CA ILE A 166 -13.82 -27.82 8.68
C ILE A 166 -13.05 -28.93 9.41
N ILE A 167 -11.92 -29.34 8.83
CA ILE A 167 -11.04 -30.38 9.38
C ILE A 167 -9.63 -29.78 9.42
N ASP A 168 -8.99 -29.85 10.59
CA ASP A 168 -7.61 -29.40 10.74
C ASP A 168 -6.66 -30.28 9.93
N ALA A 169 -5.75 -29.65 9.20
CA ALA A 169 -4.72 -30.36 8.45
C ALA A 169 -3.74 -31.06 9.41
N GLN A 170 -3.20 -32.19 8.97
CA GLN A 170 -2.11 -32.86 9.69
C GLN A 170 -0.89 -31.94 9.75
N LYS A 171 -0.23 -31.91 10.91
CA LYS A 171 1.00 -31.14 11.08
C LYS A 171 2.14 -31.84 10.34
N ILE A 172 2.74 -31.14 9.38
CA ILE A 172 3.95 -31.58 8.68
C ILE A 172 5.17 -31.11 9.51
N PRO A 173 6.22 -31.93 9.68
CA PRO A 173 7.45 -31.52 10.35
C PRO A 173 8.07 -30.28 9.68
N GLU A 174 8.50 -29.31 10.49
CA GLU A 174 9.01 -28.02 10.00
C GLU A 174 10.23 -28.18 9.07
N VAL A 175 11.08 -29.18 9.34
CA VAL A 175 12.28 -29.49 8.54
C VAL A 175 11.93 -29.84 7.09
N GLU A 176 10.84 -30.57 6.86
CA GLU A 176 10.38 -30.95 5.52
C GLU A 176 9.87 -29.72 4.74
N SER A 177 9.20 -28.79 5.44
CA SER A 177 8.67 -27.57 4.82
C SER A 177 9.74 -26.52 4.51
N GLN A 178 10.84 -26.50 5.28
CA GLN A 178 11.86 -25.46 5.17
C GLN A 178 12.66 -25.54 3.85
N GLY A 179 12.95 -26.74 3.35
CA GLY A 179 13.66 -26.93 2.09
C GLY A 179 12.87 -26.36 0.90
N ILE A 180 11.60 -26.74 0.80
CA ILE A 180 10.67 -26.25 -0.24
C ILE A 180 10.50 -24.72 -0.13
N PHE A 181 10.39 -24.20 1.10
CA PHE A 181 10.23 -22.77 1.31
C PHE A 181 11.42 -21.95 0.78
N GLU A 182 12.65 -22.36 1.07
CA GLU A 182 13.82 -21.65 0.56
C GLU A 182 13.98 -21.78 -0.96
N GLU A 183 13.66 -22.95 -1.54
CA GLU A 183 13.65 -23.14 -3.00
C GLU A 183 12.64 -22.22 -3.71
N VAL A 184 11.37 -22.22 -3.27
CA VAL A 184 10.32 -21.37 -3.83
C VAL A 184 10.67 -19.88 -3.70
N LYS A 185 11.30 -19.49 -2.59
CA LYS A 185 11.74 -18.12 -2.33
C LYS A 185 12.90 -17.70 -3.23
N LEU A 186 13.83 -18.61 -3.54
CA LEU A 186 14.90 -18.35 -4.52
C LEU A 186 14.31 -18.17 -5.92
N ILE A 187 13.49 -19.11 -6.38
CA ILE A 187 12.82 -19.02 -7.70
C ILE A 187 11.98 -17.74 -7.79
N SER A 188 11.23 -17.39 -6.73
CA SER A 188 10.44 -16.16 -6.72
C SER A 188 11.30 -14.90 -6.81
N ARG A 189 12.52 -14.89 -6.28
CA ARG A 189 13.44 -13.75 -6.40
C ARG A 189 14.00 -13.64 -7.81
N GLU A 190 14.38 -14.78 -8.40
CA GLU A 190 14.87 -14.84 -9.78
C GLU A 190 13.80 -14.34 -10.76
N LEU A 191 12.58 -14.85 -10.68
CA LEU A 191 11.46 -14.42 -11.54
C LEU A 191 11.15 -12.92 -11.42
N LYS A 192 11.19 -12.38 -10.19
CA LYS A 192 11.00 -10.95 -9.96
C LYS A 192 12.15 -10.13 -10.54
N LEU A 193 13.38 -10.60 -10.37
CA LEU A 193 14.56 -9.93 -10.91
C LEU A 193 14.50 -9.88 -12.44
N ASP A 194 14.12 -10.98 -13.09
CA ASP A 194 13.92 -11.04 -14.53
C ASP A 194 12.85 -10.06 -15.00
N GLU A 195 11.75 -9.93 -14.26
CA GLU A 195 10.71 -8.95 -14.54
C GLU A 195 11.20 -7.51 -14.36
N TYR A 196 11.98 -7.22 -13.32
CA TYR A 196 12.57 -5.90 -13.10
C TYR A 196 13.57 -5.53 -14.19
N ASN A 197 14.40 -6.49 -14.63
CA ASN A 197 15.31 -6.31 -15.76
C ASN A 197 14.50 -6.05 -17.04
N ALA A 198 13.46 -6.85 -17.31
CA ALA A 198 12.65 -6.68 -18.51
C ALA A 198 11.94 -5.32 -18.58
N VAL A 199 11.55 -4.74 -17.43
CA VAL A 199 11.04 -3.36 -17.37
C VAL A 199 12.15 -2.34 -17.62
N ALA A 200 13.31 -2.48 -16.97
CA ALA A 200 14.42 -1.55 -17.13
C ALA A 200 14.99 -1.54 -18.57
N ASP A 201 15.09 -2.72 -19.18
CA ASP A 201 15.63 -2.94 -20.53
C ASP A 201 14.60 -2.68 -21.64
N ALA A 202 13.33 -2.44 -21.29
CA ALA A 202 12.31 -2.14 -22.28
C ALA A 202 12.67 -0.89 -23.11
N GLU A 203 12.25 -0.88 -24.38
CA GLU A 203 12.49 0.27 -25.25
C GLU A 203 11.81 1.54 -24.71
N ASP A 204 12.51 2.67 -24.80
CA ASP A 204 11.93 3.96 -24.46
C ASP A 204 10.87 4.33 -25.49
N ILE A 205 9.74 4.85 -25.01
CA ILE A 205 8.61 5.25 -25.82
C ILE A 205 8.34 6.74 -25.65
N SER A 206 7.86 7.39 -26.71
CA SER A 206 7.42 8.79 -26.65
C SER A 206 6.14 8.95 -25.82
N GLU A 207 5.87 10.17 -25.33
CA GLU A 207 4.63 10.51 -24.62
C GLU A 207 3.36 10.14 -25.42
N SER A 208 3.40 10.32 -26.74
CA SER A 208 2.30 9.95 -27.63
C SER A 208 2.05 8.44 -27.69
N GLN A 209 3.12 7.63 -27.62
CA GLN A 209 3.04 6.18 -27.56
C GLN A 209 2.57 5.73 -26.18
N LEU A 210 3.06 6.36 -25.11
CA LEU A 210 2.59 6.09 -23.75
C LEU A 210 1.08 6.31 -23.64
N LYS A 211 0.56 7.44 -24.13
CA LYS A 211 -0.89 7.73 -24.15
C LYS A 211 -1.66 6.63 -24.89
N LYS A 212 -1.20 6.24 -26.07
CA LYS A 212 -1.81 5.14 -26.85
C LYS A 212 -1.81 3.81 -26.11
N LEU A 213 -0.73 3.50 -25.39
CA LEU A 213 -0.66 2.29 -24.56
C LEU A 213 -1.64 2.40 -23.40
N GLN A 214 -1.69 3.51 -22.66
CA GLN A 214 -2.63 3.70 -21.54
C GLN A 214 -4.09 3.49 -21.98
N ASP A 215 -4.46 3.98 -23.16
CA ASP A 215 -5.81 3.81 -23.72
C ASP A 215 -6.08 2.39 -24.27
N LYS A 216 -5.03 1.58 -24.49
CA LYS A 216 -5.14 0.23 -25.06
C LYS A 216 -5.67 -0.76 -24.03
N LYS A 217 -6.83 -1.36 -24.31
CA LYS A 217 -7.47 -2.35 -23.43
C LYS A 217 -6.66 -3.64 -23.23
N ASN A 218 -6.09 -4.17 -24.31
CA ASN A 218 -5.35 -5.45 -24.29
C ASN A 218 -3.89 -5.20 -24.66
N LYS A 219 -2.98 -5.57 -23.76
CA LYS A 219 -1.53 -5.30 -23.88
C LYS A 219 -0.76 -6.60 -23.85
N THR A 220 0.26 -6.69 -24.69
CA THR A 220 1.29 -7.73 -24.56
C THR A 220 2.19 -7.45 -23.36
N LYS A 221 2.91 -8.47 -22.91
CA LYS A 221 3.92 -8.34 -21.86
C LYS A 221 4.97 -7.25 -22.16
N ILE A 222 5.45 -7.16 -23.40
CA ILE A 222 6.43 -6.15 -23.83
C ILE A 222 5.82 -4.74 -23.74
N GLU A 223 4.59 -4.56 -24.21
CA GLU A 223 3.90 -3.26 -24.14
C GLU A 223 3.69 -2.81 -22.69
N ARG A 224 3.39 -3.74 -21.76
CA ARG A 224 3.30 -3.42 -20.33
C ARG A 224 4.64 -2.96 -19.75
N TYR A 225 5.74 -3.58 -20.18
CA TYR A 225 7.08 -3.19 -19.74
C TYR A 225 7.48 -1.81 -20.24
N GLN A 226 7.20 -1.51 -21.51
CA GLN A 226 7.41 -0.18 -22.09
C GLN A 226 6.58 0.90 -21.37
N GLU A 227 5.29 0.63 -21.12
CA GLU A 227 4.41 1.52 -20.36
C GLU A 227 4.93 1.74 -18.94
N ARG A 228 5.30 0.66 -18.23
CA ARG A 228 5.83 0.73 -16.87
C ARG A 228 7.12 1.53 -16.80
N LYS A 229 8.05 1.32 -17.73
CA LYS A 229 9.31 2.08 -17.81
C LYS A 229 9.05 3.57 -18.02
N ALA A 230 8.22 3.93 -18.99
CA ALA A 230 7.91 5.33 -19.27
C ALA A 230 7.24 6.05 -18.07
N LEU A 231 6.32 5.37 -17.37
CA LEU A 231 5.70 5.92 -16.15
C LEU A 231 6.72 6.11 -15.01
N LEU A 232 7.67 5.20 -14.85
CA LEU A 232 8.76 5.35 -13.87
C LEU A 232 9.66 6.53 -14.25
N GLN A 233 9.98 6.68 -15.54
CA GLN A 233 10.81 7.78 -16.02
C GLN A 233 10.14 9.15 -15.77
N GLN A 234 8.84 9.29 -16.05
CA GLN A 234 8.08 10.50 -15.73
C GLN A 234 8.03 10.78 -14.23
N ARG A 235 7.77 9.74 -13.43
CA ARG A 235 7.63 9.86 -11.97
C ARG A 235 8.92 10.28 -11.27
N TYR A 236 10.06 9.71 -11.65
CA TYR A 236 11.33 9.91 -10.95
C TYR A 236 12.27 10.90 -11.65
N GLY A 237 12.09 11.15 -12.95
CA GLY A 237 12.93 12.09 -13.71
C GLY A 237 14.38 11.65 -13.91
N VAL A 238 14.66 10.36 -13.69
CA VAL A 238 15.98 9.72 -13.82
C VAL A 238 15.87 8.47 -14.70
N GLU A 239 17.02 7.91 -15.09
CA GLU A 239 17.08 6.66 -15.84
C GLU A 239 16.45 5.50 -15.04
N VAL A 240 15.64 4.69 -15.73
CA VAL A 240 14.98 3.54 -15.11
C VAL A 240 15.93 2.36 -15.08
N THR A 241 16.44 2.06 -13.89
CA THR A 241 17.28 0.90 -13.62
C THR A 241 16.50 -0.21 -12.94
N THR A 242 17.00 -1.45 -12.99
CA THR A 242 16.42 -2.59 -12.25
C THR A 242 16.20 -2.29 -10.76
N ILE A 243 17.16 -1.57 -10.14
CA ILE A 243 17.08 -1.17 -8.73
C ILE A 243 15.93 -0.18 -8.50
N LEU A 244 15.69 0.75 -9.43
CA LEU A 244 14.58 1.69 -9.35
C LEU A 244 13.24 0.97 -9.44
N VAL A 245 13.08 0.03 -10.38
CA VAL A 245 11.85 -0.76 -10.53
C VAL A 245 11.54 -1.52 -9.24
N TRP A 246 12.54 -2.23 -8.70
CA TRP A 246 12.41 -2.96 -7.45
C TRP A 246 11.97 -2.05 -6.28
N ARG A 247 12.58 -0.88 -6.15
CA ARG A 247 12.25 0.06 -5.07
C ARG A 247 10.87 0.69 -5.22
N ASP A 248 10.44 1.02 -6.45
CA ASP A 248 9.08 1.52 -6.67
C ASP A 248 8.04 0.49 -6.21
N ASP A 249 8.25 -0.78 -6.54
CA ASP A 249 7.41 -1.90 -6.09
C ASP A 249 7.44 -2.10 -4.57
N ASP A 250 8.56 -1.76 -3.90
CA ASP A 250 8.71 -1.77 -2.44
C ASP A 250 8.27 -0.44 -1.78
N ASN A 251 7.34 0.27 -2.42
CA ASN A 251 6.68 1.46 -1.87
C ASN A 251 7.64 2.64 -1.55
N TRP A 252 8.72 2.79 -2.33
CA TRP A 252 9.69 3.86 -2.16
C TRP A 252 9.17 5.24 -2.59
N TYR A 253 8.32 5.32 -3.61
CA TYR A 253 7.81 6.61 -4.11
C TYR A 253 7.08 7.45 -3.05
N PRO A 254 6.10 6.92 -2.29
CA PRO A 254 5.46 7.68 -1.22
C PRO A 254 6.44 8.14 -0.13
N GLN A 255 7.45 7.31 0.19
CA GLN A 255 8.49 7.65 1.17
C GLN A 255 9.32 8.84 0.68
N LEU A 256 9.77 8.79 -0.58
CA LEU A 256 10.52 9.87 -1.21
C LEU A 256 9.71 11.17 -1.27
N ARG A 257 8.44 11.11 -1.67
CA ARG A 257 7.57 12.29 -1.71
C ARG A 257 7.45 12.95 -0.34
N LEU A 258 7.19 12.15 0.70
CA LEU A 258 7.05 12.68 2.06
C LEU A 258 8.37 13.30 2.55
N HIS A 259 9.50 12.63 2.28
CA HIS A 259 10.82 13.16 2.62
C HIS A 259 11.19 14.44 1.85
N TYR A 260 10.89 14.49 0.55
CA TYR A 260 11.09 15.66 -0.30
C TYR A 260 10.33 16.87 0.24
N PHE A 261 9.04 16.71 0.53
CA PHE A 261 8.21 17.79 1.04
C PHE A 261 8.50 18.14 2.51
N MET A 262 9.20 17.29 3.26
CA MET A 262 9.75 17.64 4.58
C MET A 262 11.10 18.36 4.47
N THR A 263 11.73 18.41 3.29
CA THR A 263 13.08 18.95 3.08
C THR A 263 13.12 19.92 1.90
N LEU A 264 13.73 19.56 0.77
CA LEU A 264 13.97 20.45 -0.37
C LEU A 264 12.67 21.05 -0.96
N GLY A 265 11.60 20.26 -1.00
CA GLY A 265 10.32 20.65 -1.57
C GLY A 265 9.37 21.36 -0.60
N ARG A 266 9.79 21.63 0.64
CA ARG A 266 8.89 22.09 1.71
C ARG A 266 8.13 23.37 1.38
N GLU A 267 8.79 24.32 0.72
CA GLU A 267 8.22 25.60 0.29
C GLU A 267 7.20 25.43 -0.85
N LEU A 268 7.31 24.35 -1.64
CA LEU A 268 6.40 24.05 -2.75
C LEU A 268 5.13 23.31 -2.30
N LEU A 269 5.15 22.73 -1.09
CA LEU A 269 4.07 21.89 -0.59
C LEU A 269 2.72 22.62 -0.50
N PRO A 270 2.63 23.84 0.08
CA PRO A 270 1.37 24.59 0.11
C PRO A 270 0.73 24.77 -1.25
N ALA A 271 1.52 25.22 -2.25
CA ALA A 271 1.03 25.45 -3.60
C ALA A 271 0.57 24.15 -4.27
N ARG A 272 1.30 23.04 -4.06
CA ARG A 272 0.91 21.72 -4.58
C ARG A 272 -0.40 21.23 -3.98
N ASP A 273 -0.55 21.34 -2.66
CA ASP A 273 -1.74 20.88 -1.95
C ASP A 273 -2.95 21.76 -2.30
N ALA A 274 -2.77 23.08 -2.44
CA ALA A 274 -3.79 24.00 -2.93
C ALA A 274 -4.23 23.67 -4.37
N ALA A 275 -3.29 23.41 -5.29
CA ALA A 275 -3.61 22.99 -6.65
C ALA A 275 -4.38 21.67 -6.68
N THR A 276 -3.97 20.70 -5.85
CA THR A 276 -4.65 19.41 -5.70
C THR A 276 -6.08 19.60 -5.17
N ALA A 277 -6.26 20.45 -4.16
CA ALA A 277 -7.56 20.76 -3.59
C ALA A 277 -8.48 21.45 -4.63
N LYS A 278 -7.98 22.49 -5.32
CA LYS A 278 -8.74 23.21 -6.35
C LYS A 278 -9.22 22.29 -7.47
N MET A 279 -8.35 21.41 -7.96
CA MET A 279 -8.73 20.43 -8.99
C MET A 279 -9.89 19.53 -8.53
N GLN A 280 -9.87 19.06 -7.27
CA GLN A 280 -10.97 18.23 -6.74
C GLN A 280 -12.25 19.03 -6.51
N ILE A 281 -12.14 20.27 -6.04
CA ILE A 281 -13.27 21.18 -5.83
C ILE A 281 -13.94 21.50 -7.17
N GLU A 282 -13.16 21.83 -8.20
CA GLU A 282 -13.66 22.11 -9.54
C GLU A 282 -14.33 20.88 -10.17
N ALA A 283 -13.67 19.72 -10.12
CA ALA A 283 -14.22 18.47 -10.65
C ALA A 283 -15.49 18.02 -9.91
N GLY A 284 -15.63 18.39 -8.64
CA GLY A 284 -16.79 18.07 -7.80
C GLY A 284 -17.83 19.18 -7.73
N GLU A 285 -17.72 20.28 -8.48
CA GLU A 285 -18.63 21.43 -8.39
C GLU A 285 -18.79 21.96 -6.94
N ASN A 286 -17.66 22.12 -6.25
CA ASN A 286 -17.47 22.44 -4.82
C ASN A 286 -17.77 21.31 -3.83
N ALA A 287 -18.35 20.19 -4.28
CA ALA A 287 -18.54 19.03 -3.43
C ALA A 287 -17.27 18.18 -3.35
N ILE A 288 -16.88 17.80 -2.12
CA ILE A 288 -15.71 16.93 -1.91
C ILE A 288 -16.10 15.60 -1.26
N TRP A 289 -15.51 14.52 -1.75
CA TRP A 289 -15.55 13.23 -1.07
C TRP A 289 -14.43 13.17 -0.02
N LYS A 290 -14.79 13.34 1.27
CA LYS A 290 -13.84 13.51 2.39
C LYS A 290 -12.70 12.49 2.42
N PRO A 291 -12.93 11.17 2.26
CA PRO A 291 -11.83 10.19 2.31
C PRO A 291 -10.76 10.41 1.24
N ASP A 292 -11.15 10.81 0.03
CA ASP A 292 -10.22 11.02 -1.08
C ASP A 292 -9.53 12.39 -0.97
N PHE A 293 -10.28 13.42 -0.59
CA PHE A 293 -9.73 14.75 -0.28
C PHE A 293 -8.66 14.67 0.82
N ASN A 294 -8.93 13.96 1.91
CA ASN A 294 -7.97 13.83 3.01
C ASN A 294 -6.70 13.08 2.61
N ARG A 295 -6.80 12.07 1.74
CA ARG A 295 -5.66 11.25 1.30
C ARG A 295 -4.78 11.97 0.27
N SER A 296 -5.35 12.90 -0.50
CA SER A 296 -4.64 13.57 -1.57
C SER A 296 -3.66 14.65 -1.09
N LEU A 297 -3.81 15.12 0.16
CA LEU A 297 -3.04 16.20 0.77
C LEU A 297 -1.93 15.67 1.70
N LEU A 298 -0.79 16.36 1.72
CA LEU A 298 0.40 15.98 2.50
C LEU A 298 0.77 17.01 3.58
N LEU A 299 0.27 18.25 3.50
CA LEU A 299 0.65 19.35 4.39
C LEU A 299 0.48 19.01 5.87
N ALA A 300 -0.68 18.47 6.25
CA ALA A 300 -0.94 18.06 7.63
C ALA A 300 0.01 16.94 8.11
N ALA A 301 0.35 15.99 7.24
CA ALA A 301 1.27 14.90 7.57
C ALA A 301 2.71 15.42 7.75
N VAL A 302 3.15 16.36 6.91
CA VAL A 302 4.48 16.98 7.00
C VAL A 302 4.59 17.83 8.27
N LEU A 303 3.61 18.70 8.55
CA LEU A 303 3.58 19.52 9.76
C LEU A 303 3.60 18.66 11.02
N MET A 304 2.87 17.55 11.04
CA MET A 304 2.91 16.62 12.18
C MET A 304 4.30 16.03 12.42
N LEU A 305 5.04 15.68 11.36
CA LEU A 305 6.42 15.17 11.48
C LEU A 305 7.38 16.28 11.96
N GLU A 306 7.15 17.52 11.54
CA GLU A 306 7.88 18.70 11.99
C GLU A 306 7.64 18.99 13.49
N ASP A 307 6.38 18.95 13.93
CA ASP A 307 5.99 19.14 15.33
C ASP A 307 6.53 18.04 16.25
N MET A 308 6.61 16.80 15.75
CA MET A 308 7.27 15.69 16.45
C MET A 308 8.81 15.80 16.43
N ASN A 309 9.36 16.83 15.79
CA ASN A 309 10.80 17.11 15.69
C ASN A 309 11.59 15.94 15.08
N ILE A 310 11.05 15.30 14.05
CA ILE A 310 11.70 14.13 13.40
C ILE A 310 13.06 14.50 12.79
N ARG A 311 13.22 15.74 12.31
CA ARG A 311 14.49 16.22 11.76
C ARG A 311 15.65 16.14 12.74
N TYR A 312 15.41 16.25 14.06
CA TYR A 312 16.45 16.08 15.07
C TYR A 312 17.13 14.70 14.99
N PHE A 313 16.36 13.65 14.71
CA PHE A 313 16.87 12.29 14.56
C PHE A 313 17.60 12.05 13.24
N LEU A 314 17.64 13.05 12.35
CA LEU A 314 18.38 13.04 11.10
C LEU A 314 19.70 13.83 11.21
N THR A 315 20.13 14.21 12.42
CA THR A 315 21.36 14.97 12.61
C THR A 315 22.58 14.02 12.54
N PRO A 316 23.48 14.18 11.54
CA PRO A 316 24.66 13.32 11.43
C PRO A 316 25.57 13.44 12.65
N GLY A 317 26.17 12.32 13.07
CA GLY A 317 27.13 12.27 14.19
C GLY A 317 26.50 12.32 15.59
N VAL A 318 25.18 12.48 15.71
CA VAL A 318 24.49 12.39 17.00
C VAL A 318 24.19 10.94 17.35
N MET A 319 24.55 10.55 18.57
CA MET A 319 24.28 9.22 19.14
C MET A 319 22.98 9.22 19.93
N PHE A 320 21.93 8.64 19.35
CA PHE A 320 20.59 8.55 19.93
C PHE A 320 20.43 7.30 20.80
N ARG A 321 19.81 7.49 21.96
CA ARG A 321 19.42 6.45 22.92
C ARG A 321 17.94 6.53 23.23
N GLY A 322 17.39 5.42 23.71
CA GLY A 322 16.03 5.40 24.21
C GLY A 322 15.83 6.28 25.44
N SER A 323 16.83 6.41 26.31
CA SER A 323 16.77 7.22 27.52
C SER A 323 16.90 8.73 27.29
N ASP A 324 17.35 9.17 26.10
CA ASP A 324 17.54 10.58 25.81
C ASP A 324 16.22 11.36 25.95
N ALA A 325 16.32 12.60 26.45
CA ALA A 325 15.15 13.44 26.71
C ALA A 325 14.30 13.68 25.45
N ALA A 326 14.94 13.84 24.29
CA ALA A 326 14.25 13.99 23.00
C ALA A 326 13.46 12.73 22.62
N SER A 327 14.07 11.54 22.75
CA SER A 327 13.42 10.25 22.48
C SER A 327 12.22 10.02 23.40
N GLN A 328 12.36 10.31 24.70
CA GLN A 328 11.27 10.18 25.67
C GLN A 328 10.14 11.19 25.41
N LYS A 329 10.49 12.44 25.06
CA LYS A 329 9.50 13.45 24.68
C LYS A 329 8.71 13.01 23.45
N LEU A 330 9.39 12.53 22.40
CA LEU A 330 8.75 12.01 21.20
C LEU A 330 7.81 10.85 21.52
N LYS A 331 8.25 9.89 22.35
CA LYS A 331 7.39 8.78 22.77
C LYS A 331 6.10 9.27 23.41
N ARG A 332 6.20 10.19 24.39
CA ARG A 332 5.04 10.73 25.09
C ARG A 332 4.05 11.39 24.12
N VAL A 333 4.54 12.31 23.28
CA VAL A 333 3.71 13.01 22.29
C VAL A 333 3.06 12.02 21.32
N ALA A 334 3.82 11.03 20.84
CA ALA A 334 3.31 10.04 19.90
C ALA A 334 2.25 9.11 20.51
N VAL A 335 2.39 8.73 21.78
CA VAL A 335 1.42 7.90 22.49
C VAL A 335 0.14 8.68 22.78
N GLU A 336 0.26 9.93 23.21
CA GLU A 336 -0.87 10.85 23.45
C GLU A 336 -1.67 11.08 22.17
N ASN A 337 -0.99 11.25 21.04
CA ASN A 337 -1.60 11.57 19.74
C ASN A 337 -1.74 10.37 18.80
N ARG A 338 -1.66 9.13 19.31
CA ARG A 338 -1.59 7.90 18.50
C ARG A 338 -2.70 7.74 17.45
N TYR A 339 -3.92 8.18 17.76
CA TYR A 339 -5.04 8.10 16.82
C TYR A 339 -4.91 9.11 15.69
N ILE A 340 -4.39 10.31 15.98
CA ILE A 340 -4.14 11.36 14.98
C ILE A 340 -2.99 10.90 14.08
N ILE A 341 -1.90 10.38 14.66
CA ILE A 341 -0.78 9.77 13.91
C ILE A 341 -1.29 8.65 13.00
N LYS A 342 -2.18 7.79 13.49
CA LYS A 342 -2.79 6.73 12.67
C LYS A 342 -3.58 7.28 11.50
N ASN A 343 -4.33 8.38 11.69
CA ASN A 343 -5.15 8.97 10.65
C ASN A 343 -4.30 9.56 9.50
N TYR A 344 -3.23 10.29 9.81
CA TYR A 344 -2.44 11.00 8.81
C TYR A 344 -1.25 10.21 8.28
N LEU A 345 -0.58 9.45 9.13
CA LEU A 345 0.61 8.68 8.75
C LEU A 345 0.30 7.19 8.52
N GLY A 346 -0.87 6.69 8.93
CA GLY A 346 -1.18 5.26 8.85
C GLY A 346 -0.40 4.39 9.82
N ILE A 347 0.36 5.00 10.75
CA ILE A 347 1.21 4.32 11.73
C ILE A 347 0.41 4.01 13.00
N SER A 348 0.60 2.81 13.55
CA SER A 348 0.06 2.46 14.86
C SER A 348 1.13 2.66 15.94
N VAL A 349 0.83 3.50 16.94
CA VAL A 349 1.70 3.73 18.12
C VAL A 349 1.01 3.19 19.37
N SER A 350 1.78 2.53 20.25
CA SER A 350 1.28 2.02 21.54
C SER A 350 2.24 2.33 22.69
N GLU A 351 1.73 2.31 23.92
CA GLU A 351 2.51 2.54 25.14
C GLU A 351 3.68 1.55 25.32
N GLY A 352 3.50 0.32 24.84
CA GLY A 352 4.49 -0.75 24.89
C GLY A 352 5.68 -0.53 23.95
N MET A 353 5.57 0.37 22.96
CA MET A 353 6.71 0.66 22.07
C MET A 353 7.82 1.40 22.83
N THR A 354 9.06 1.01 22.57
CA THR A 354 10.22 1.78 23.05
C THR A 354 10.33 3.11 22.30
N PRO A 355 10.96 4.15 22.87
CA PRO A 355 11.17 5.41 22.15
C PRO A 355 11.82 5.23 20.79
N MET A 356 12.90 4.44 20.72
CA MET A 356 13.59 4.19 19.45
C MET A 356 12.74 3.38 18.47
N ALA A 357 11.87 2.47 18.93
CA ALA A 357 10.94 1.77 18.04
C ALA A 357 9.96 2.75 17.37
N ILE A 358 9.47 3.75 18.10
CA ILE A 358 8.59 4.80 17.53
C ILE A 358 9.39 5.65 16.53
N VAL A 359 10.61 6.06 16.88
CA VAL A 359 11.51 6.80 15.97
C VAL A 359 11.72 6.03 14.67
N HIS A 360 12.12 4.76 14.74
CA HIS A 360 12.29 3.92 13.54
C HIS A 360 11.01 3.84 12.71
N THR A 361 9.86 3.62 13.35
CA THR A 361 8.58 3.52 12.63
C THR A 361 8.22 4.82 11.90
N LEU A 362 8.55 5.98 12.48
CA LEU A 362 8.36 7.29 11.85
C LEU A 362 9.36 7.54 10.72
N LEU A 363 10.63 7.14 10.89
CA LEU A 363 11.65 7.25 9.85
C LEU A 363 11.39 6.32 8.66
N ASP A 364 10.82 5.14 8.88
CA ASP A 364 10.43 4.20 7.82
C ASP A 364 9.39 4.83 6.87
N LYS A 365 8.57 5.78 7.34
CA LYS A 365 7.67 6.55 6.46
C LYS A 365 8.37 7.50 5.50
N LEU A 366 9.61 7.84 5.79
CA LEU A 366 10.48 8.68 4.96
C LEU A 366 11.48 7.81 4.17
N GLY A 367 11.41 6.48 4.31
CA GLY A 367 12.41 5.55 3.78
C GLY A 367 13.79 5.79 4.41
N LEU A 368 13.83 6.25 5.66
CA LEU A 368 15.05 6.55 6.40
C LEU A 368 15.19 5.58 7.56
N SER A 369 16.42 5.37 8.03
CA SER A 369 16.68 4.51 9.18
C SER A 369 17.84 5.04 10.01
N LEU A 370 17.92 4.60 11.27
CA LEU A 370 19.11 4.80 12.10
C LEU A 370 19.93 3.52 12.10
N SER A 371 21.24 3.67 11.96
CA SER A 371 22.20 2.57 12.05
C SER A 371 22.47 2.23 13.51
N TYR A 372 22.52 0.94 13.84
CA TYR A 372 22.87 0.48 15.17
C TYR A 372 24.39 0.58 15.37
N VAL A 373 24.81 1.38 16.35
CA VAL A 373 26.23 1.59 16.68
C VAL A 373 26.73 0.54 17.66
N GLY A 374 25.94 0.22 18.68
CA GLY A 374 26.36 -0.71 19.73
C GLY A 374 25.56 -0.57 21.03
N ARG A 375 26.04 -1.27 22.06
CA ARG A 375 25.54 -1.13 23.44
C ARG A 375 26.56 -0.38 24.28
N LEU A 376 26.31 0.91 24.51
CA LEU A 376 27.23 1.79 25.24
C LEU A 376 26.71 2.07 26.65
N GLY A 377 27.63 2.33 27.58
CA GLY A 377 27.32 2.61 28.99
C GLY A 377 28.13 1.74 29.95
N SER A 378 28.03 2.06 31.24
CA SER A 378 28.68 1.29 32.30
C SER A 378 28.05 -0.09 32.48
N ARG A 379 28.79 -1.02 33.09
CA ARG A 379 28.33 -2.40 33.34
C ARG A 379 27.00 -2.37 34.12
N GLY A 380 25.95 -2.97 33.55
CA GLY A 380 24.59 -2.96 34.12
C GLY A 380 23.67 -1.80 33.68
N LYS A 381 24.21 -0.78 33.00
CA LYS A 381 23.44 0.37 32.44
C LYS A 381 23.70 0.56 30.94
N ARG A 382 23.98 -0.53 30.23
CA ARG A 382 24.25 -0.46 28.78
C ARG A 382 22.96 -0.32 28.00
N GLU A 383 22.92 0.66 27.11
CA GLU A 383 21.77 0.92 26.24
C GLU A 383 22.17 0.81 24.77
N ARG A 384 21.21 0.45 23.93
CA ARG A 384 21.40 0.47 22.48
C ARG A 384 21.54 1.92 22.02
N VAL A 385 22.57 2.16 21.22
CA VAL A 385 22.89 3.46 20.63
C VAL A 385 22.75 3.38 19.12
N TYR A 386 22.16 4.41 18.56
CA TYR A 386 21.90 4.52 17.13
C TYR A 386 22.43 5.84 16.60
N GLU A 387 22.77 5.87 15.31
CA GLU A 387 23.19 7.09 14.62
C GLU A 387 22.48 7.20 13.28
N PHE A 388 22.25 8.42 12.82
CA PHE A 388 21.74 8.63 11.48
C PHE A 388 22.87 8.51 10.46
N VAL A 389 22.62 7.71 9.42
CA VAL A 389 23.49 7.59 8.26
C VAL A 389 22.69 8.03 7.05
N GLU A 390 23.22 9.02 6.34
CA GLU A 390 22.59 9.53 5.13
C GLU A 390 22.42 8.39 4.10
N PRO A 391 21.22 8.24 3.52
CA PRO A 391 20.95 7.16 2.58
C PRO A 391 21.70 7.38 1.27
N LYS A 392 22.49 6.40 0.85
CA LYS A 392 23.16 6.38 -0.47
C LYS A 392 22.31 5.64 -1.50
N ASP A 393 21.11 6.13 -1.70
CA ASP A 393 20.10 5.45 -2.52
C ASP A 393 19.67 6.25 -3.76
N GLY A 394 20.35 7.35 -4.08
CA GLY A 394 20.08 8.16 -5.28
C GLY A 394 18.90 9.14 -5.14
N ARG A 395 18.27 9.23 -3.95
CA ARG A 395 17.16 10.17 -3.73
C ARG A 395 17.52 11.63 -3.96
N ASP A 396 18.77 12.03 -3.72
CA ASP A 396 19.21 13.42 -3.89
C ASP A 396 19.18 13.86 -5.36
N GLU A 397 19.50 12.95 -6.28
CA GLU A 397 19.37 13.20 -7.71
C GLU A 397 17.89 13.37 -8.09
N ILE A 398 17.02 12.47 -7.63
CA ILE A 398 15.57 12.54 -7.85
C ILE A 398 15.00 13.85 -7.31
N PHE A 399 15.37 14.24 -6.08
CA PHE A 399 14.92 15.49 -5.48
C PHE A 399 15.38 16.71 -6.27
N SER A 400 16.61 16.69 -6.78
CA SER A 400 17.13 17.75 -7.66
C SER A 400 16.36 17.85 -8.96
N LYS A 401 15.91 16.73 -9.54
CA LYS A 401 15.06 16.69 -10.74
C LYS A 401 13.67 17.22 -10.43
N TRP A 402 13.02 16.76 -9.36
CA TRP A 402 11.71 17.24 -8.93
C TRP A 402 11.68 18.75 -8.66
N LEU A 403 12.73 19.28 -8.01
CA LEU A 403 12.84 20.70 -7.75
C LEU A 403 12.95 21.53 -9.04
N LYS A 404 13.76 21.05 -10.01
CA LYS A 404 13.90 21.71 -11.32
C LYS A 404 12.59 21.66 -12.12
N SER A 405 11.93 20.52 -12.18
CA SER A 405 10.66 20.37 -12.90
C SER A 405 9.54 21.20 -12.26
N SER A 406 9.55 21.36 -10.94
CA SER A 406 8.57 22.20 -10.23
C SER A 406 8.80 23.70 -10.48
N GLY A 407 10.04 24.12 -10.77
CA GLY A 407 10.38 25.48 -11.19
C GLY A 407 10.02 25.79 -12.66
N VAL A 408 9.78 24.77 -13.48
CA VAL A 408 9.35 24.88 -14.88
C VAL A 408 7.88 24.44 -14.98
N GLY A 409 6.96 25.27 -14.50
CA GLY A 409 5.52 25.20 -14.83
C GLY A 409 4.84 23.83 -14.70
N VAL A 410 4.33 23.55 -13.49
CA VAL A 410 3.25 22.62 -13.13
C VAL A 410 2.56 21.91 -14.33
N GLN A 411 2.96 20.66 -14.60
CA GLN A 411 2.05 19.66 -15.15
C GLN A 411 1.70 18.71 -14.01
N THR A 412 0.53 18.94 -13.42
CA THR A 412 -0.16 17.98 -12.56
C THR A 412 -0.69 16.84 -13.43
N GLU A 413 -0.22 15.61 -13.17
CA GLU A 413 -0.98 14.39 -13.44
C GLU A 413 -1.90 14.06 -12.25
#